data_AF-A0A917TH79-F1
#
_entry.id   AF-A0A917TH79-F1
#
_cell.length_a   1.000
_cell.length_b   1.000
_cell.length_c   1.000
_cell.angle_alpha   90.00
_cell.angle_beta   90.00
_cell.angle_gamma   90.00
#
_symmetry.space_group_name_H-M   'P 1'
#
loop_
_entity.id
_entity.type
_entity.pdbx_description
1 polymer ?
#
loop_
_entity_poly.entity_id
_entity_poly.type
_entity_poly.pdbx_seq_one_letter_code
_entity_poly.pdbx_strand_id
1 'polypeptide(L)'
;MTTTDGQVGLQLTVLMAEYDKLKDEQKARIDRRDHLVYGTLTAIAATLVAGAKTPAALLLLPAVTLILGWTHLVNDQKVSAAARYLRDELAAKVAAITGRPVLGWETSHRNDGRRRQRKGIQLIVDVATFVFPAVVSLGAYVLLAHPPVLGLIGAGVLLIAAGVLLWQQLAYASVLSRGTTR
;
A
#
# COMPACT_ATOMS: atom_id res chain seq x y z
N MET A 1 -0.98 -48.13 0.10
CA MET A 1 -1.07 -46.71 0.46
C MET A 1 -1.74 -46.68 1.83
N THR A 2 -0.97 -46.45 2.90
CA THR A 2 -1.52 -46.48 4.27
C THR A 2 -2.30 -45.20 4.53
N THR A 3 -3.26 -45.22 5.45
CA THR A 3 -4.08 -44.04 5.82
C THR A 3 -3.22 -42.82 6.17
N THR A 4 -2.02 -43.04 6.72
CA THR A 4 -1.01 -42.02 7.02
C THR A 4 -0.44 -41.34 5.76
N ASP A 5 -0.10 -42.11 4.71
CA ASP A 5 0.40 -41.56 3.45
C ASP A 5 -0.65 -40.70 2.74
N GLY A 6 -1.92 -41.13 2.80
CA GLY A 6 -3.06 -40.38 2.26
C GLY A 6 -3.31 -39.05 3.00
N GLN A 7 -3.14 -39.04 4.33
CA GLN A 7 -3.29 -37.83 5.13
C GLN A 7 -2.16 -36.82 4.89
N VAL A 8 -0.92 -37.29 4.77
CA VAL A 8 0.25 -36.45 4.44
C VAL A 8 0.08 -35.80 3.07
N GLY A 9 -0.35 -36.58 2.07
CA GLY A 9 -0.65 -36.06 0.73
C GLY A 9 -1.72 -34.97 0.75
N LEU A 10 -2.84 -35.22 1.44
CA LEU A 10 -3.93 -34.26 1.56
C LEU A 10 -3.50 -32.96 2.24
N GLN A 11 -2.73 -33.05 3.35
CA GLN A 11 -2.23 -31.87 4.05
C GLN A 11 -1.33 -31.02 3.16
N LEU A 12 -0.41 -31.64 2.40
CA LEU A 12 0.44 -30.92 1.47
C LEU A 12 -0.38 -30.26 0.35
N THR A 13 -1.38 -30.94 -0.20
CA THR A 13 -2.29 -30.39 -1.21
C THR A 13 -3.02 -29.15 -0.69
N VAL A 14 -3.55 -29.18 0.53
CA VAL A 14 -4.25 -28.04 1.14
C VAL A 14 -3.31 -26.85 1.32
N LEU A 15 -2.09 -27.07 1.82
CA LEU A 15 -1.11 -25.99 2.02
C LEU A 15 -0.63 -25.39 0.69
N MET A 16 -0.48 -26.20 -0.36
CA MET A 16 -0.15 -25.70 -1.71
C MET A 16 -1.31 -24.92 -2.32
N ALA A 17 -2.55 -25.35 -2.10
CA ALA A 17 -3.73 -24.58 -2.53
C ALA A 17 -3.82 -23.23 -1.81
N GLU A 18 -3.51 -23.17 -0.51
CA GLU A 18 -3.42 -21.92 0.25
C GLU A 18 -2.29 -21.01 -0.28
N TYR A 19 -1.11 -21.58 -0.59
CA TYR A 19 0.00 -20.86 -1.20
C TYR A 19 -0.42 -20.20 -2.51
N ASP A 20 -1.03 -20.96 -3.42
CA ASP A 20 -1.46 -20.46 -4.73
C ASP A 20 -2.49 -19.35 -4.59
N LYS A 21 -3.49 -19.53 -3.71
CA LYS A 21 -4.51 -18.50 -3.47
C LYS A 21 -3.95 -17.21 -2.89
N LEU A 22 -2.99 -17.30 -1.97
CA LEU A 22 -2.32 -16.12 -1.43
C LEU A 22 -1.45 -15.43 -2.48
N LYS A 23 -0.79 -16.18 -3.38
CA LYS A 23 -0.04 -15.60 -4.50
C LYS A 23 -0.95 -14.88 -5.50
N ASP A 24 -2.09 -15.46 -5.83
CA ASP A 24 -3.11 -14.81 -6.67
C ASP A 24 -3.59 -13.50 -6.03
N GLU A 25 -3.89 -13.51 -4.73
CA GLU A 25 -4.31 -12.32 -4.01
C GLU A 25 -3.20 -11.26 -3.96
N GLN A 26 -1.95 -11.66 -3.70
CA GLN A 26 -0.80 -10.75 -3.74
C GLN A 26 -0.66 -10.08 -5.09
N LYS A 27 -0.73 -10.85 -6.18
CA LYS A 27 -0.66 -10.32 -7.55
C LYS A 27 -1.78 -9.32 -7.82
N ALA A 28 -3.02 -9.69 -7.53
CA ALA A 28 -4.18 -8.80 -7.73
C ALA A 28 -4.07 -7.50 -6.92
N ARG A 29 -3.50 -7.54 -5.72
CA ARG A 29 -3.28 -6.36 -4.88
C ARG A 29 -2.14 -5.47 -5.40
N ILE A 30 -1.07 -6.06 -5.92
CA ILE A 30 0.03 -5.33 -6.56
C ILE A 30 -0.49 -4.61 -7.81
N ASP A 31 -1.19 -5.32 -8.70
CA ASP A 31 -1.75 -4.75 -9.93
C ASP A 31 -2.72 -3.59 -9.61
N ARG A 32 -3.61 -3.79 -8.63
CA ARG A 32 -4.53 -2.73 -8.19
C ARG A 32 -3.79 -1.52 -7.63
N ARG A 33 -2.78 -1.74 -6.79
CA ARG A 33 -1.98 -0.68 -6.18
C ARG A 33 -1.32 0.17 -7.26
N ASP A 34 -0.72 -0.47 -8.26
CA ASP A 34 0.00 0.22 -9.33
C ASP A 34 -0.98 1.03 -10.20
N HIS A 35 -2.20 0.56 -10.42
CA HIS A 35 -3.25 1.32 -11.10
C HIS A 35 -3.74 2.56 -10.33
N LEU A 36 -3.62 2.61 -9.00
CA LEU A 36 -4.02 3.79 -8.21
C LEU A 36 -3.13 5.00 -8.50
N VAL A 37 -1.86 4.78 -8.85
CA VAL A 37 -0.94 5.87 -9.22
C VAL A 37 -1.43 6.52 -10.52
N TYR A 38 -1.76 5.74 -11.53
CA TYR A 38 -2.32 6.27 -12.78
C TYR A 38 -3.66 6.99 -12.55
N GLY A 39 -4.55 6.41 -11.75
CA GLY A 39 -5.81 7.06 -11.38
C GLY A 39 -5.60 8.40 -10.67
N THR A 40 -4.56 8.49 -9.83
CA THR A 40 -4.20 9.74 -9.13
C THR A 40 -3.69 10.79 -10.11
N LEU A 41 -2.83 10.43 -11.06
CA LEU A 41 -2.37 11.35 -12.10
C LEU A 41 -3.52 11.89 -12.94
N THR A 42 -4.47 11.03 -13.33
CA THR A 42 -5.70 11.45 -14.01
C THR A 42 -6.53 12.41 -13.16
N ALA A 43 -6.69 12.11 -11.87
CA ALA A 43 -7.43 12.98 -10.95
C ALA A 43 -6.75 14.35 -10.76
N ILE A 44 -5.42 14.38 -10.67
CA ILE A 44 -4.64 15.64 -10.63
C ILE A 44 -4.93 16.45 -11.89
N ALA A 45 -4.75 15.88 -13.07
CA ALA A 45 -4.95 16.58 -14.34
C ALA A 45 -6.40 17.11 -14.46
N ALA A 46 -7.39 16.27 -14.20
CA ALA A 46 -8.80 16.65 -14.24
C ALA A 46 -9.12 17.78 -13.26
N THR A 47 -8.59 17.70 -12.03
CA THR A 47 -8.85 18.72 -11.00
C THR A 47 -8.16 20.03 -11.32
N LEU A 48 -6.96 20.02 -11.91
CA LEU A 48 -6.30 21.25 -12.36
C LEU A 48 -7.09 21.95 -13.48
N VAL A 49 -7.58 21.19 -14.47
CA VAL A 49 -8.43 21.72 -15.55
C VAL A 49 -9.73 22.29 -15.00
N ALA A 50 -10.37 21.60 -14.05
CA ALA A 50 -11.58 22.09 -13.40
C ALA A 50 -11.30 23.32 -12.52
N GLY A 51 -10.20 23.31 -11.77
CA GLY A 51 -9.75 24.38 -10.89
C GLY A 51 -9.45 25.68 -11.63
N ALA A 52 -8.92 25.58 -12.85
CA ALA A 52 -8.70 26.75 -13.72
C ALA A 52 -10.01 27.44 -14.13
N LYS A 53 -11.13 26.70 -14.19
CA LYS A 53 -12.46 27.26 -14.49
C LYS A 53 -13.18 27.70 -13.23
N THR A 54 -12.99 26.96 -12.13
CA THR A 54 -13.67 27.20 -10.87
C THR A 54 -12.73 26.80 -9.73
N PRO A 55 -12.14 27.77 -9.01
CA PRO A 55 -11.20 27.50 -7.92
C PRO A 55 -11.73 26.54 -6.84
N ALA A 56 -13.05 26.51 -6.61
CA ALA A 56 -13.68 25.57 -5.68
C ALA A 56 -13.48 24.09 -6.06
N ALA A 57 -13.30 23.77 -7.34
CA ALA A 57 -13.04 22.41 -7.81
C ALA A 57 -11.70 21.85 -7.30
N LEU A 58 -10.76 22.70 -6.85
CA LEU A 58 -9.51 22.27 -6.24
C LEU A 58 -9.72 21.40 -5.00
N LEU A 59 -10.84 21.55 -4.27
CA LEU A 59 -11.18 20.68 -3.14
C LEU A 59 -11.39 19.20 -3.52
N LEU A 60 -11.59 18.88 -4.80
CA LEU A 60 -11.70 17.49 -5.25
C LEU A 60 -10.37 16.74 -5.08
N LEU A 61 -9.24 17.42 -5.28
CA LEU A 61 -7.94 16.77 -5.27
C LEU A 61 -7.57 16.18 -3.90
N PRO A 62 -7.64 16.93 -2.78
CA PRO A 62 -7.38 16.36 -1.46
C PRO A 62 -8.34 15.22 -1.10
N ALA A 63 -9.62 15.28 -1.52
CA ALA A 63 -10.57 14.20 -1.27
C ALA A 63 -10.20 12.92 -2.05
N VAL A 64 -9.91 13.04 -3.35
CA VAL A 64 -9.57 11.88 -4.19
C VAL A 64 -8.22 11.29 -3.81
N THR A 65 -7.20 12.12 -3.62
CA THR A 65 -5.85 11.65 -3.24
C THR A 65 -5.84 10.98 -1.87
N LEU A 66 -6.68 11.41 -0.93
CA LEU A 66 -6.87 10.73 0.35
C LEU A 66 -7.41 9.31 0.19
N ILE A 67 -8.49 9.15 -0.59
CA ILE A 67 -9.13 7.84 -0.82
C ILE A 67 -8.17 6.89 -1.54
N LEU A 68 -7.52 7.37 -2.61
CA LEU A 68 -6.59 6.57 -3.39
C LEU A 68 -5.33 6.24 -2.57
N GLY A 69 -4.79 7.21 -1.81
CA GLY A 69 -3.62 7.02 -0.96
C GLY A 69 -3.85 6.06 0.19
N TRP A 70 -5.01 6.13 0.85
CA TRP A 70 -5.40 5.15 1.86
C TRP A 70 -5.51 3.74 1.28
N THR A 71 -6.16 3.61 0.12
CA THR A 71 -6.31 2.33 -0.57
C THR A 71 -4.95 1.76 -0.98
N HIS A 72 -4.04 2.61 -1.45
CA HIS A 72 -2.67 2.25 -1.81
C HIS A 72 -1.92 1.71 -0.59
N LEU A 73 -1.95 2.43 0.53
CA LEU A 73 -1.29 2.04 1.78
C LEU A 73 -1.82 0.70 2.32
N VAL A 74 -3.14 0.52 2.37
CA VAL A 74 -3.75 -0.73 2.86
C VAL A 74 -3.36 -1.91 1.96
N ASN A 75 -3.33 -1.72 0.64
CA ASN A 75 -2.89 -2.78 -0.27
C ASN A 75 -1.42 -3.17 -0.02
N ASP A 76 -0.53 -2.21 0.16
CA ASP A 76 0.89 -2.50 0.45
C ASP A 76 1.06 -3.25 1.78
N GLN A 77 0.31 -2.87 2.81
CA GLN A 77 0.30 -3.58 4.10
C GLN A 77 -0.16 -5.03 3.94
N LYS A 78 -1.20 -5.28 3.15
CA LYS A 78 -1.74 -6.63 2.91
C LYS A 78 -0.78 -7.49 2.10
N VAL A 79 -0.16 -6.95 1.06
CA VAL A 79 0.90 -7.63 0.29
C VAL A 79 2.06 -8.01 1.21
N SER A 80 2.52 -7.06 2.03
CA SER A 80 3.61 -7.28 2.99
C SER A 80 3.25 -8.30 4.07
N ALA A 81 2.01 -8.32 4.56
CA ALA A 81 1.53 -9.30 5.54
C ALA A 81 1.46 -10.71 4.94
N ALA A 82 0.88 -10.86 3.75
CA ALA A 82 0.86 -12.14 3.03
C ALA A 82 2.28 -12.65 2.77
N ALA A 83 3.22 -11.78 2.40
CA ALA A 83 4.60 -12.19 2.14
C ALA A 83 5.32 -12.66 3.42
N ARG A 84 5.00 -12.06 4.58
CA ARG A 84 5.51 -12.55 5.87
C ARG A 84 4.90 -13.90 6.22
N TYR A 85 3.59 -14.06 6.08
CA TYR A 85 2.91 -15.33 6.36
C TYR A 85 3.45 -16.48 5.50
N LEU A 86 3.56 -16.27 4.19
CA LEU A 86 4.11 -17.27 3.26
C LEU A 86 5.51 -17.73 3.67
N ARG A 87 6.36 -16.78 4.08
CA ARG A 87 7.76 -17.03 4.45
C ARG A 87 7.90 -17.64 5.85
N ASP A 88 7.24 -17.08 6.84
CA ASP A 88 7.51 -17.35 8.25
C ASP A 88 6.63 -18.49 8.79
N GLU A 89 5.45 -18.72 8.20
CA GLU A 89 4.50 -19.73 8.66
C GLU A 89 4.28 -20.83 7.64
N LEU A 90 3.89 -20.50 6.41
CA LEU A 90 3.51 -21.50 5.41
C LEU A 90 4.72 -22.34 4.97
N ALA A 91 5.87 -21.70 4.73
CA ALA A 91 7.11 -22.41 4.40
C ALA A 91 7.54 -23.38 5.50
N ALA A 92 7.35 -23.02 6.78
CA ALA A 92 7.68 -23.89 7.90
C ALA A 92 6.75 -25.12 7.96
N LYS A 93 5.43 -24.92 7.77
CA LYS A 93 4.44 -26.02 7.70
C LYS A 93 4.75 -27.00 6.57
N VAL A 94 5.10 -26.48 5.38
CA VAL A 94 5.46 -27.32 4.22
C VAL A 94 6.77 -28.06 4.44
N ALA A 95 7.77 -27.42 5.05
CA ALA A 95 9.05 -28.06 5.36
C ALA A 95 8.90 -29.19 6.39
N ALA A 96 8.02 -29.03 7.38
CA ALA A 96 7.72 -30.07 8.37
C ALA A 96 7.14 -31.34 7.74
N ILE A 97 6.34 -31.20 6.67
CA ILE A 97 5.74 -32.34 5.96
C ILE A 97 6.73 -32.98 4.97
N THR A 98 7.46 -32.15 4.23
CA THR A 98 8.34 -32.60 3.14
C THR A 98 9.75 -32.97 3.59
N GLY A 99 10.11 -32.68 4.85
CA GLY A 99 11.43 -32.92 5.43
C GLY A 99 12.52 -31.96 4.92
N ARG A 100 12.18 -30.97 4.08
CA ARG A 100 13.13 -30.00 3.53
C ARG A 100 12.45 -28.67 3.18
N PRO A 101 13.18 -27.54 3.15
CA PRO A 101 12.62 -26.27 2.71
C PRO A 101 12.34 -26.29 1.20
N VAL A 102 11.07 -26.21 0.80
CA VAL A 102 10.64 -26.22 -0.62
C VAL A 102 10.36 -24.81 -1.16
N LEU A 103 9.91 -23.88 -0.32
CA LEU A 103 9.58 -22.49 -0.70
C LEU A 103 10.80 -21.54 -0.63
N GLY A 104 11.93 -21.96 -1.21
CA GLY A 104 13.20 -21.22 -1.14
C GLY A 104 13.14 -19.80 -1.73
N TRP A 105 12.26 -19.56 -2.70
CA TRP A 105 12.07 -18.24 -3.31
C TRP A 105 11.58 -17.18 -2.30
N GLU A 106 10.78 -17.56 -1.30
CA GLU A 106 10.25 -16.61 -0.31
C GLU A 106 11.32 -16.05 0.65
N THR A 107 12.49 -16.68 0.69
CA THR A 107 13.60 -16.32 1.59
C THR A 107 14.83 -15.80 0.85
N SER A 108 14.97 -16.07 -0.45
CA SER A 108 16.17 -15.78 -1.24
C SER A 108 16.56 -14.29 -1.29
N HIS A 109 15.59 -13.39 -1.25
CA HIS A 109 15.81 -11.94 -1.38
C HIS A 109 16.11 -11.20 -0.07
N ARG A 110 16.39 -11.92 1.03
CA ARG A 110 16.52 -11.31 2.36
C ARG A 110 17.79 -10.45 2.54
N ASN A 111 18.85 -10.74 1.79
CA ASN A 111 20.15 -10.06 1.91
C ASN A 111 20.30 -8.81 1.02
N ASP A 112 19.20 -8.27 0.51
CA ASP A 112 19.26 -7.05 -0.28
C ASP A 112 19.49 -5.81 0.61
N GLY A 113 20.75 -5.39 0.70
CA GLY A 113 21.18 -4.20 1.44
C GLY A 113 20.51 -2.89 0.97
N ARG A 114 19.93 -2.86 -0.23
CA ARG A 114 19.20 -1.70 -0.76
C ARG A 114 17.74 -1.67 -0.34
N ARG A 115 17.26 -2.63 0.46
CA ARG A 115 15.87 -2.69 0.94
C ARG A 115 15.44 -1.42 1.69
N ARG A 116 16.30 -0.85 2.53
CA ARG A 116 16.01 0.40 3.26
C ARG A 116 15.90 1.58 2.29
N GLN A 117 16.84 1.68 1.34
CA GLN A 117 16.81 2.72 0.31
C GLN A 117 15.53 2.66 -0.52
N ARG A 118 15.13 1.48 -1.02
CA ARG A 118 13.89 1.32 -1.80
C ARG A 118 12.65 1.72 -1.01
N LYS A 119 12.58 1.41 0.28
CA LYS A 119 11.47 1.86 1.15
C LYS A 119 11.46 3.38 1.36
N GLY A 120 12.64 4.00 1.47
CA GLY A 120 12.75 5.46 1.53
C GLY A 120 12.25 6.10 0.24
N ILE A 121 12.67 5.60 -0.93
CA ILE A 121 12.20 6.07 -2.23
C ILE A 121 10.69 5.87 -2.37
N GLN A 122 10.16 4.70 -1.99
CA GLN A 122 8.73 4.41 -2.01
C GLN A 122 7.94 5.41 -1.15
N LEU A 123 8.41 5.70 0.07
CA LEU A 123 7.79 6.70 0.93
C LEU A 123 7.78 8.09 0.30
N ILE A 124 8.90 8.51 -0.32
CA ILE A 124 8.97 9.79 -1.02
C ILE A 124 7.96 9.84 -2.16
N VAL A 125 7.86 8.78 -2.96
CA VAL A 125 6.90 8.68 -4.08
C VAL A 125 5.46 8.69 -3.58
N ASP A 126 5.15 7.96 -2.50
CA ASP A 126 3.81 7.90 -1.91
C ASP A 126 3.39 9.27 -1.37
N VAL A 127 4.29 9.98 -0.67
CA VAL A 127 4.03 11.34 -0.18
C VAL A 127 3.86 12.31 -1.35
N ALA A 128 4.73 12.25 -2.36
CA ALA A 128 4.66 13.11 -3.53
C ALA A 128 3.40 12.88 -4.37
N THR A 129 2.85 11.66 -4.36
CA THR A 129 1.68 11.28 -5.16
C THR A 129 0.36 11.53 -4.43
N PHE A 130 0.29 11.23 -3.12
CA PHE A 130 -0.99 11.21 -2.39
C PHE A 130 -1.15 12.33 -1.37
N VAL A 131 -0.06 12.92 -0.85
CA VAL A 131 -0.14 13.95 0.21
C VAL A 131 0.18 15.33 -0.35
N PHE A 132 1.27 15.43 -1.12
CA PHE A 132 1.71 16.71 -1.66
C PHE A 132 0.65 17.40 -2.55
N PRO A 133 -0.03 16.71 -3.48
CA PRO A 133 -1.06 17.36 -4.31
C PRO A 133 -2.26 17.83 -3.48
N ALA A 134 -2.62 17.10 -2.41
CA ALA A 134 -3.67 17.51 -1.49
C ALA A 134 -3.33 18.84 -0.82
N VAL A 135 -2.13 18.96 -0.24
CA VAL A 135 -1.69 20.17 0.47
C VAL A 135 -1.59 21.36 -0.47
N VAL A 136 -0.97 21.18 -1.65
CA VAL A 136 -0.83 22.25 -2.65
C VAL A 136 -2.21 22.74 -3.11
N SER A 137 -3.13 21.82 -3.38
CA SER A 137 -4.46 22.15 -3.85
C SER A 137 -5.31 22.85 -2.80
N LEU A 138 -5.20 22.46 -1.52
CA LEU A 138 -5.84 23.16 -0.41
C LEU A 138 -5.30 24.59 -0.25
N GLY A 139 -3.98 24.78 -0.35
CA GLY A 139 -3.38 26.12 -0.33
C GLY A 139 -3.87 26.99 -1.48
N ALA A 140 -3.88 26.44 -2.70
CA ALA A 140 -4.40 27.12 -3.88
C ALA A 140 -5.89 27.46 -3.75
N TYR A 141 -6.71 26.56 -3.18
CA TYR A 141 -8.12 26.82 -2.90
C TYR A 141 -8.31 28.01 -1.96
N VAL A 142 -7.60 28.04 -0.83
CA VAL A 142 -7.71 29.14 0.15
C VAL A 142 -7.30 30.48 -0.47
N LEU A 143 -6.23 30.49 -1.26
CA LEU A 143 -5.68 31.71 -1.87
C LEU A 143 -6.51 32.23 -3.05
N LEU A 144 -7.05 31.33 -3.89
CA LEU A 144 -7.71 31.72 -5.14
C LEU A 144 -9.23 31.81 -5.00
N ALA A 145 -9.86 30.94 -4.19
CA ALA A 145 -11.31 30.83 -4.12
C ALA A 145 -11.97 31.79 -3.14
N HIS A 146 -11.21 32.45 -2.25
CA HIS A 146 -11.72 33.32 -1.18
C HIS A 146 -12.92 32.69 -0.44
N PRO A 147 -12.74 31.48 0.11
CA PRO A 147 -13.86 30.65 0.51
C PRO A 147 -14.61 31.21 1.72
N PRO A 148 -15.93 30.98 1.81
CA PRO A 148 -16.68 31.26 3.03
C PRO A 148 -16.19 30.36 4.18
N VAL A 149 -16.59 30.68 5.42
CA VAL A 149 -16.20 29.94 6.63
C VAL A 149 -16.43 28.42 6.48
N LEU A 150 -17.55 28.01 5.90
CA LEU A 150 -17.85 26.59 5.67
C LEU A 150 -16.82 25.92 4.73
N GLY A 151 -16.36 26.63 3.70
CA GLY A 151 -15.31 26.16 2.79
C GLY A 151 -13.96 26.01 3.50
N LEU A 152 -13.62 26.93 4.40
CA LEU A 152 -12.43 26.85 5.25
C LEU A 152 -12.49 25.65 6.21
N ILE A 153 -13.65 25.38 6.82
CA ILE A 153 -13.85 24.20 7.68
C ILE A 153 -13.62 22.92 6.86
N GLY A 154 -14.21 22.82 5.66
CA GLY A 154 -14.02 21.67 4.78
C GLY A 154 -12.54 21.47 4.39
N ALA A 155 -11.84 22.55 4.04
CA ALA A 155 -10.41 22.51 3.75
C ALA A 155 -9.58 22.06 4.97
N GLY A 156 -9.93 22.52 6.16
CA GLY A 156 -9.28 22.13 7.41
C GLY A 156 -9.44 20.64 7.72
N VAL A 157 -10.65 20.09 7.54
CA VAL A 157 -10.91 18.64 7.71
C VAL A 157 -10.05 17.83 6.73
N LEU A 158 -9.99 18.24 5.47
CA LEU A 158 -9.20 17.56 4.45
C LEU A 158 -7.69 17.66 4.73
N LEU A 159 -7.22 18.79 5.27
CA LEU A 159 -5.83 18.95 5.69
C LEU A 159 -5.47 18.00 6.84
N ILE A 160 -6.34 17.89 7.85
CA ILE A 160 -6.15 16.95 8.96
C ILE A 160 -6.10 15.52 8.42
N ALA A 161 -7.02 15.15 7.53
CA ALA A 161 -7.04 13.82 6.94
C ALA A 161 -5.77 13.51 6.13
N ALA A 162 -5.25 14.47 5.36
CA ALA A 162 -3.97 14.35 4.67
C ALA A 162 -2.80 14.18 5.66
N GLY A 163 -2.83 14.89 6.79
CA GLY A 163 -1.86 14.74 7.88
C GLY A 163 -1.90 13.35 8.51
N VAL A 164 -3.09 12.78 8.73
CA VAL A 164 -3.26 11.40 9.21
C VAL A 164 -2.69 10.41 8.21
N LEU A 165 -2.96 10.59 6.91
CA LEU A 165 -2.41 9.73 5.86
C LEU A 165 -0.87 9.79 5.84
N LEU A 166 -0.28 10.99 5.90
CA LEU A 166 1.16 11.17 5.99
C LEU A 166 1.75 10.46 7.21
N TRP A 167 1.15 10.67 8.38
CA TRP A 167 1.58 10.01 9.61
C TRP A 167 1.57 8.49 9.46
N GLN A 168 0.53 7.91 8.86
CA GLN A 168 0.42 6.47 8.64
C GLN A 168 1.50 5.95 7.69
N GLN A 169 1.82 6.66 6.60
CA GLN A 169 2.90 6.30 5.69
C GLN A 169 4.27 6.32 6.39
N LEU A 170 4.55 7.37 7.17
CA LEU A 170 5.78 7.52 7.96
C LEU A 170 5.90 6.40 9.01
N ALA A 171 4.84 6.18 9.78
CA ALA A 171 4.80 5.16 10.83
C ALA A 171 5.07 3.78 10.24
N TYR A 172 4.41 3.44 9.13
CA TYR A 172 4.60 2.16 8.46
C TYR A 172 6.02 1.97 7.90
N ALA A 173 6.58 2.98 7.23
CA ALA A 173 7.95 2.96 6.76
C ALA A 173 8.96 2.80 7.92
N SER A 174 8.70 3.45 9.05
CA SER A 174 9.55 3.39 10.24
C SER A 174 9.51 2.02 10.93
N VAL A 175 8.33 1.40 11.10
CA VAL A 175 8.18 0.03 11.65
C VAL A 175 8.96 -0.97 10.80
N LEU A 176 8.86 -0.81 9.50
CA LEU A 176 9.56 -1.63 8.52
C LEU A 176 11.08 -1.42 8.51
N SER A 177 11.58 -0.26 8.96
CA SER A 177 13.02 0.01 9.11
C SER A 177 13.60 -0.68 10.35
N ARG A 178 12.84 -0.75 11.46
CA ARG A 178 13.28 -1.36 12.72
C ARG A 178 13.39 -2.89 12.63
N GLY A 179 12.51 -3.54 11.89
CA GLY A 179 12.51 -5.01 11.70
C GLY A 179 13.70 -5.59 10.92
N THR A 180 14.68 -4.78 10.50
CA THR A 180 15.90 -5.24 9.80
C THR A 180 17.14 -5.36 10.71
N THR A 181 16.97 -5.28 12.03
CA THR A 181 18.07 -5.40 13.02
C THR A 181 18.06 -6.71 13.82
N ARG A 182 17.39 -7.76 13.32
CA ARG A 182 17.45 -9.12 13.89
C ARG A 182 17.76 -10.15 12.84
#